data_AF-A0A0A1UJJ5-F1
#
_entry.id   AF-A0A0A1UJJ5-F1
#
_cell.length_a   1.000
_cell.length_b   1.000
_cell.length_c   1.000
_cell.angle_alpha   90.00
_cell.angle_beta   90.00
_cell.angle_gamma   90.00
#
_symmetry.space_group_name_H-M   'P 1'
#
loop_
_entity.id
_entity.type
_entity.pdbx_description
1 polymer ?
#
loop_
_entity_poly.entity_id
_entity_poly.type
_entity_poly.pdbx_seq_one_letter_code
_entity_poly.pdbx_strand_id
1 'polypeptide(L)'
;MEDKDLSAAIWHWLRDRGKYVQARDVIEFFWTAAAERFSHLLDGPPSLRTSQRWMHRMGYTWMKECCSQFADGHERDDVKDYRMNVYIPEWMKLEQRMRSWGSDGNVIPPKLSEGERVVVVWFHDESTFYAHDQRLTRWVHESETAGIHKKGEGVSLMAADFVSADYGWLRSGPEPPSKIPIVPAIEGTGSDNARVIFCTGKQRDGWFGTSDVVKQLLRAMSIIKKHYPNEDHVFIFDKIHTKLPENAPNVNKMTLGPSQKV
;
A
#
# COMPACT_ATOMS: atom_id res chain seq x y z
N MET A 1 -24.08 13.00 27.97
CA MET A 1 -25.24 13.29 27.14
C MET A 1 -26.35 12.80 28.01
N GLU A 2 -27.08 13.72 28.60
CA GLU A 2 -27.95 13.43 29.75
C GLU A 2 -29.38 13.14 29.31
N ASP A 3 -29.77 13.69 28.16
CA ASP A 3 -31.04 13.40 27.51
C ASP A 3 -31.04 11.99 26.88
N LYS A 4 -31.85 11.11 27.45
CA LYS A 4 -31.98 9.71 27.02
C LYS A 4 -32.73 9.57 25.69
N ASP A 5 -33.65 10.48 25.38
CA ASP A 5 -34.47 10.42 24.18
C ASP A 5 -33.67 10.85 22.95
N LEU A 6 -32.84 11.89 23.07
CA LEU A 6 -31.89 12.29 22.05
C LEU A 6 -30.82 11.21 21.85
N SER A 7 -30.32 10.62 22.93
CA SER A 7 -29.38 9.50 22.85
C SER A 7 -29.97 8.30 22.11
N ALA A 8 -31.22 7.93 22.40
CA ALA A 8 -31.92 6.84 21.73
C ALA A 8 -32.19 7.16 20.25
N ALA A 9 -32.59 8.40 19.92
CA ALA A 9 -32.83 8.82 18.55
C ALA A 9 -31.56 8.78 17.69
N ILE A 10 -30.44 9.29 18.22
CA ILE A 10 -29.14 9.21 17.54
C ILE A 10 -28.71 7.75 17.41
N TRP A 11 -28.91 6.92 18.43
CA TRP A 11 -28.58 5.50 18.36
C TRP A 11 -29.36 4.76 17.26
N HIS A 12 -30.67 5.00 17.16
CA HIS A 12 -31.49 4.44 16.08
C HIS A 12 -30.99 4.90 14.70
N TRP A 13 -30.69 6.19 14.55
CA TRP A 13 -30.12 6.75 13.33
C TRP A 13 -28.78 6.11 12.94
N LEU A 14 -27.88 5.91 13.90
CA LEU A 14 -26.60 5.27 13.67
C LEU A 14 -26.79 3.78 13.30
N ARG A 15 -27.73 3.09 13.93
CA ARG A 15 -28.04 1.70 13.63
C ARG A 15 -28.50 1.50 12.19
N ASP A 16 -29.30 2.41 11.66
CA ASP A 16 -29.80 2.34 10.27
C ASP A 16 -28.69 2.55 9.23
N ARG A 17 -27.56 3.18 9.60
CA ARG A 17 -26.37 3.36 8.74
C ARG A 17 -25.44 2.14 8.70
N GLY A 18 -25.70 1.14 9.55
CA GLY A 18 -24.99 -0.13 9.55
C GLY A 18 -23.63 -0.12 10.26
N LYS A 19 -22.73 -1.03 9.86
CA LYS A 19 -21.53 -1.41 10.62
C LYS A 19 -20.46 -0.30 10.73
N TYR A 20 -20.40 0.62 9.77
CA TYR A 20 -19.29 1.58 9.61
C TYR A 20 -19.66 3.02 9.94
N VAL A 21 -20.40 3.19 11.04
CA VAL A 21 -20.75 4.51 11.56
C VAL A 21 -19.52 5.35 11.92
N GLN A 22 -19.67 6.66 11.83
CA GLN A 22 -18.68 7.69 12.09
C GLN A 22 -19.28 8.76 13.00
N ALA A 23 -18.42 9.50 13.70
CA ALA A 23 -18.87 10.64 14.49
C ALA A 23 -19.52 11.76 13.64
N ARG A 24 -19.25 11.81 12.32
CA ARG A 24 -19.94 12.72 11.39
C ARG A 24 -21.41 12.34 11.21
N ASP A 25 -21.76 11.06 11.30
CA ASP A 25 -23.15 10.62 11.17
C ASP A 25 -24.03 11.19 12.29
N VAL A 26 -23.44 11.42 13.47
CA VAL A 26 -24.11 12.12 14.58
C VAL A 26 -24.39 13.58 14.23
N ILE A 27 -23.51 14.25 13.48
CA ILE A 27 -23.73 15.62 13.03
C ILE A 27 -24.84 15.64 11.98
N GLU A 28 -24.79 14.69 11.04
CA GLU A 28 -25.78 14.57 9.96
C GLU A 28 -27.20 14.29 10.49
N PHE A 29 -27.34 13.63 11.64
CA PHE A 29 -28.63 13.48 12.32
C PHE A 29 -29.32 14.84 12.53
N PHE A 30 -28.58 15.88 12.91
CA PHE A 30 -29.13 17.22 13.18
C PHE A 30 -29.56 17.98 11.93
N TRP A 31 -29.32 17.44 10.74
CA TRP A 31 -29.85 17.97 9.48
C TRP A 31 -31.11 17.22 9.01
N THR A 32 -31.64 16.32 9.83
CA THR A 32 -32.88 15.58 9.53
C THR A 32 -34.08 16.18 10.28
N ALA A 33 -35.28 16.04 9.71
CA ALA A 33 -36.52 16.44 10.38
C ALA A 33 -36.73 15.71 11.73
N ALA A 34 -36.15 14.51 11.90
CA ALA A 34 -36.22 13.77 13.16
C ALA A 34 -35.55 14.50 14.33
N ALA A 35 -34.55 15.37 14.04
CA ALA A 35 -33.83 16.14 15.04
C ALA A 35 -34.53 17.45 15.47
N GLU A 36 -35.52 17.92 14.71
CA GLU A 36 -36.23 19.18 15.01
C GLU A 36 -36.89 19.17 16.41
N ARG A 37 -37.36 18.00 16.86
CA ARG A 37 -37.94 17.81 18.20
C ARG A 37 -36.95 18.10 19.33
N PHE A 38 -35.65 18.06 19.04
CA PHE A 38 -34.56 18.31 19.98
C PHE A 38 -33.90 19.68 19.81
N SER A 39 -34.47 20.56 18.96
CA SER A 39 -33.98 21.93 18.72
C SER A 39 -33.92 22.79 19.99
N HIS A 40 -34.73 22.47 21.01
CA HIS A 40 -34.70 23.15 22.30
C HIS A 40 -33.50 22.78 23.19
N LEU A 41 -32.78 21.69 22.88
CA LEU A 41 -31.66 21.21 23.67
C LEU A 41 -30.31 21.81 23.23
N LEU A 42 -30.22 22.29 21.98
CA LEU A 42 -28.97 22.70 21.34
C LEU A 42 -29.23 23.84 20.34
N ASP A 43 -28.41 24.88 20.38
CA ASP A 43 -28.49 26.02 19.45
C ASP A 43 -28.00 25.68 18.02
N GLY A 44 -27.50 24.46 17.80
CA GLY A 44 -27.04 23.99 16.50
C GLY A 44 -26.37 22.61 16.54
N PRO A 45 -25.93 22.08 15.38
CA PRO A 45 -25.28 20.78 15.29
C PRO A 45 -23.99 20.73 16.13
N PRO A 46 -23.68 19.58 16.78
CA PRO A 46 -22.48 19.44 17.56
C PRO A 46 -21.21 19.45 16.69
N SER A 47 -20.09 19.89 17.28
CA SER A 47 -18.78 19.72 16.65
C SER A 47 -18.38 18.24 16.54
N LEU A 48 -17.47 17.90 15.63
CA LEU A 48 -16.95 16.52 15.48
C LEU A 48 -16.39 15.96 16.80
N ARG A 49 -15.67 16.79 17.57
CA ARG A 49 -15.12 16.38 18.87
C ARG A 49 -16.23 16.11 19.89
N THR A 50 -17.30 16.90 19.86
CA THR A 50 -18.47 16.68 20.71
C THR A 50 -19.17 15.38 20.33
N SER A 51 -19.36 15.13 19.03
CA SER A 51 -19.94 13.88 18.52
C SER A 51 -19.13 12.64 18.92
N GLN A 52 -17.80 12.69 18.83
CA GLN A 52 -16.93 11.60 19.30
C GLN A 52 -17.10 11.32 20.79
N ARG A 53 -17.16 12.37 21.63
CA ARG A 53 -17.44 12.23 23.07
C ARG A 53 -18.82 11.64 23.33
N TRP A 54 -19.81 11.99 22.52
CA TRP A 54 -21.15 11.43 22.62
C TRP A 54 -21.16 9.96 22.22
N MET A 55 -20.46 9.58 21.15
CA MET A 55 -20.32 8.16 20.76
C MET A 55 -19.81 7.31 21.93
N HIS A 56 -18.75 7.76 22.63
CA HIS A 56 -18.28 7.07 23.83
C HIS A 56 -19.33 6.97 24.95
N ARG A 57 -20.09 8.04 25.19
CA ARG A 57 -21.15 8.05 26.21
C ARG A 57 -22.35 7.18 25.82
N MET A 58 -22.58 6.96 24.53
CA MET A 58 -23.60 6.07 23.97
C MET A 58 -23.09 4.64 23.81
N GLY A 59 -22.02 4.24 24.52
CA GLY A 59 -21.53 2.86 24.51
C GLY A 59 -20.69 2.47 23.28
N TYR A 60 -20.29 3.42 22.42
CA TYR A 60 -19.38 3.12 21.30
C TYR A 60 -17.91 3.28 21.69
N THR A 61 -17.08 2.33 21.27
CA THR A 61 -15.63 2.40 21.41
C THR A 61 -14.96 2.33 20.04
N TRP A 62 -13.99 3.20 19.80
CA TRP A 62 -13.15 3.12 18.61
C TRP A 62 -12.10 2.03 18.82
N MET A 63 -12.23 0.93 18.11
CA MET A 63 -11.32 -0.21 18.24
C MET A 63 -10.71 -0.57 16.89
N LYS A 64 -9.44 -1.00 16.93
CA LYS A 64 -8.74 -1.66 15.83
C LYS A 64 -8.66 -3.13 16.20
N GLU A 65 -9.21 -4.00 15.36
CA GLU A 65 -8.92 -5.44 15.47
C GLU A 65 -7.42 -5.63 15.25
N CYS A 66 -6.73 -6.19 16.25
CA CYS A 66 -5.28 -6.35 16.24
C CYS A 66 -4.87 -7.41 15.20
N CYS A 67 -4.51 -6.95 14.01
CA CYS A 67 -3.72 -7.74 13.06
C CYS A 67 -2.36 -7.06 12.91
N SER A 68 -1.35 -7.54 13.64
CA SER A 68 0.04 -7.25 13.34
C SER A 68 0.85 -8.53 13.44
N GLN A 69 1.30 -9.04 12.29
CA GLN A 69 2.15 -10.23 12.19
C GLN A 69 3.61 -9.89 11.82
N PHE A 70 3.92 -8.63 11.54
CA PHE A 70 5.23 -8.24 11.01
C PHE A 70 5.99 -7.37 12.00
N ALA A 71 7.13 -7.88 12.46
CA ALA A 71 8.16 -7.09 13.11
C ALA A 71 9.14 -6.62 12.02
N ASP A 72 9.16 -5.32 11.75
CA ASP A 72 9.99 -4.65 10.73
C ASP A 72 11.50 -4.94 10.91
N GLY A 73 11.96 -5.13 12.15
CA GLY A 73 13.35 -5.53 12.42
C GLY A 73 14.39 -4.46 12.00
N HIS A 74 13.93 -3.29 11.57
CA HIS A 74 14.73 -2.11 11.21
C HIS A 74 15.54 -1.54 12.37
N GLU A 75 15.14 -1.84 13.60
CA GLU A 75 15.83 -1.39 14.80
C GLU A 75 17.10 -2.20 15.12
N ARG A 76 17.35 -3.32 14.44
CA ARG A 76 18.56 -4.13 14.68
C ARG A 76 19.83 -3.36 14.31
N ASP A 77 20.89 -3.57 15.09
CA ASP A 77 22.12 -2.80 14.97
C ASP A 77 22.83 -3.04 13.63
N ASP A 78 22.79 -4.26 13.09
CA ASP A 78 23.32 -4.59 11.77
C ASP A 78 22.58 -3.84 10.64
N VAL A 79 21.26 -3.71 10.75
CA VAL A 79 20.44 -2.95 9.80
C VAL A 79 20.73 -1.46 9.88
N LYS A 80 20.86 -0.92 11.09
CA LYS A 80 21.23 0.48 11.32
C LYS A 80 22.62 0.78 10.76
N ASP A 81 23.60 -0.07 11.03
CA ASP A 81 24.97 0.05 10.54
C ASP A 81 25.01 0.07 9.02
N TYR A 82 24.41 -0.92 8.35
CA TYR A 82 24.33 -0.96 6.89
C TYR A 82 23.63 0.28 6.32
N ARG A 83 22.55 0.73 6.94
CA ARG A 83 21.82 1.92 6.50
C ARG A 83 22.68 3.17 6.58
N MET A 84 23.37 3.38 7.69
CA MET A 84 24.18 4.58 7.93
C MET A 84 25.48 4.59 7.12
N ASN A 85 26.14 3.43 7.02
CA ASN A 85 27.51 3.35 6.51
C ASN A 85 27.58 2.93 5.03
N VAL A 86 26.51 2.35 4.47
CA VAL A 86 26.48 1.89 3.06
C VAL A 86 25.34 2.55 2.29
N TYR A 87 24.10 2.37 2.73
CA TYR A 87 22.94 2.78 1.94
C TYR A 87 22.84 4.30 1.78
N ILE A 88 22.88 5.06 2.88
CA ILE A 88 22.77 6.53 2.85
C ILE A 88 23.91 7.16 2.03
N PRO A 89 25.20 6.81 2.23
CA PRO A 89 26.28 7.35 1.42
C PRO A 89 26.13 7.08 -0.08
N GLU A 90 25.72 5.88 -0.49
CA GLU A 90 25.46 5.57 -1.89
C GLU A 90 24.24 6.33 -2.43
N TRP A 91 23.18 6.46 -1.64
CA TRP A 91 22.00 7.24 -1.99
C TRP A 91 22.34 8.71 -2.23
N MET A 92 23.16 9.32 -1.36
CA MET A 92 23.58 10.71 -1.51
C MET A 92 24.36 10.96 -2.81
N LYS A 93 25.12 9.97 -3.31
CA LYS A 93 25.82 10.07 -4.61
C LYS A 93 24.83 10.06 -5.77
N LEU A 94 23.76 9.26 -5.67
CA LEU A 94 22.70 9.24 -6.68
C LEU A 94 21.89 10.54 -6.65
N GLU A 95 21.53 11.00 -5.45
CA GLU A 95 20.71 12.20 -5.21
C GLU A 95 21.29 13.45 -5.89
N GLN A 96 22.62 13.60 -5.93
CA GLN A 96 23.29 14.71 -6.62
C GLN A 96 22.94 14.82 -8.11
N ARG A 97 22.60 13.69 -8.76
CA ARG A 97 22.25 13.59 -10.18
C ARG A 97 20.74 13.42 -10.40
N MET A 98 19.94 13.39 -9.35
CA MET A 98 18.48 13.28 -9.41
C MET A 98 17.82 14.65 -9.56
N ARG A 99 16.62 14.69 -10.14
CA ARG A 99 15.80 15.91 -10.12
C ARG A 99 15.37 16.22 -8.69
N SER A 100 15.34 17.51 -8.38
CA SER A 100 14.83 18.03 -7.11
C SER A 100 13.67 18.97 -7.39
N TRP A 101 12.79 19.19 -6.41
CA TRP A 101 11.66 20.11 -6.55
C TRP A 101 11.73 21.18 -5.47
N GLY A 102 11.54 22.44 -5.87
CA GLY A 102 11.41 23.57 -4.96
C GLY A 102 10.11 23.50 -4.15
N SER A 103 9.99 24.36 -3.13
CA SER A 103 8.77 24.46 -2.33
C SER A 103 7.52 24.88 -3.13
N ASP A 104 7.74 25.46 -4.31
CA ASP A 104 6.73 25.86 -5.29
C ASP A 104 6.34 24.72 -6.26
N GLY A 105 6.98 23.54 -6.14
CA GLY A 105 6.78 22.41 -7.03
C GLY A 105 7.52 22.51 -8.36
N ASN A 106 8.36 23.53 -8.56
CA ASN A 106 9.15 23.67 -9.78
C ASN A 106 10.39 22.77 -9.75
N VAL A 107 10.73 22.20 -10.90
CA VAL A 107 11.90 21.33 -11.06
C VAL A 107 13.18 22.17 -10.96
N ILE A 108 14.07 21.76 -10.05
CA ILE A 108 15.43 22.26 -9.91
C ILE A 108 16.34 21.28 -10.65
N PRO A 109 16.98 21.69 -11.77
CA PRO A 109 17.85 20.80 -12.52
C PRO A 109 19.10 20.43 -11.70
N PRO A 110 19.54 19.16 -11.72
CA PRO A 110 20.75 18.75 -11.02
C PRO A 110 22.00 19.40 -11.65
N LYS A 111 23.02 19.63 -10.82
CA LYS A 111 24.33 20.09 -11.29
C LYS A 111 25.13 18.88 -11.75
N LEU A 112 25.11 18.63 -13.06
CA LEU A 112 25.81 17.52 -13.69
C LEU A 112 27.22 17.92 -14.13
N SER A 113 28.18 17.03 -13.91
CA SER A 113 29.53 17.13 -14.47
C SER A 113 29.54 16.73 -15.95
N GLU A 114 30.63 17.03 -16.66
CA GLU A 114 30.76 16.66 -18.08
C GLU A 114 30.65 15.13 -18.26
N GLY A 115 29.70 14.70 -19.10
CA GLY A 115 29.41 13.28 -19.35
C GLY A 115 28.41 12.63 -18.39
N GLU A 116 27.96 13.32 -17.34
CA GLU A 116 26.93 12.79 -16.44
C GLU A 116 25.52 12.95 -17.01
N ARG A 117 24.67 11.95 -16.74
CA ARG A 117 23.24 11.96 -17.08
C ARG A 117 22.40 12.08 -15.83
N VAL A 118 21.19 12.61 -15.99
CA VAL A 118 20.19 12.64 -14.91
C VAL A 118 19.89 11.20 -14.50
N VAL A 119 19.85 10.96 -13.18
CA VAL A 119 19.44 9.70 -12.60
C VAL A 119 17.94 9.73 -12.31
N VAL A 120 17.22 8.72 -12.80
CA VAL A 120 15.80 8.49 -12.47
C VAL A 120 15.68 7.19 -11.69
N VAL A 121 15.06 7.28 -10.51
CA VAL A 121 14.90 6.15 -9.60
C VAL A 121 13.48 5.59 -9.73
N TRP A 122 13.40 4.28 -9.93
CA TRP A 122 12.18 3.51 -10.01
C TRP A 122 12.04 2.63 -8.78
N PHE A 123 11.10 2.97 -7.90
CA PHE A 123 10.75 2.15 -6.75
C PHE A 123 9.77 1.07 -7.18
N HIS A 124 10.06 -0.17 -6.79
CA HIS A 124 9.21 -1.32 -6.96
C HIS A 124 8.68 -1.76 -5.61
N ASP A 125 7.42 -2.18 -5.58
CA ASP A 125 6.81 -2.84 -4.44
C ASP A 125 5.65 -3.72 -4.89
N GLU A 126 5.22 -4.61 -4.01
CA GLU A 126 4.20 -5.62 -4.22
C GLU A 126 3.09 -5.45 -3.18
N SER A 127 1.86 -5.25 -3.65
CA SER A 127 0.69 -5.19 -2.79
C SER A 127 -0.24 -6.36 -3.09
N THR A 128 -0.54 -7.15 -2.06
CA THR A 128 -1.55 -8.22 -2.15
C THR A 128 -2.86 -7.74 -1.54
N PHE A 129 -3.92 -7.86 -2.32
CA PHE A 129 -5.29 -7.58 -1.92
C PHE A 129 -6.05 -8.89 -1.80
N TYR A 130 -6.83 -9.04 -0.74
CA TYR A 130 -7.62 -10.23 -0.49
C TYR A 130 -9.11 -9.96 -0.63
N ALA A 131 -9.86 -10.96 -1.09
CA ALA A 131 -11.30 -10.85 -1.31
C ALA A 131 -12.07 -10.61 -0.01
N HIS A 132 -11.50 -10.99 1.13
CA HIS A 132 -12.08 -10.74 2.46
C HIS A 132 -11.39 -9.61 3.22
N ASP A 133 -10.57 -8.78 2.55
CA ASP A 133 -10.01 -7.56 3.14
C ASP A 133 -11.13 -6.68 3.65
N GLN A 134 -11.03 -6.29 4.92
CA GLN A 134 -12.07 -5.59 5.64
C GLN A 134 -11.49 -4.40 6.39
N ARG A 135 -12.35 -3.42 6.62
CA ARG A 135 -12.04 -2.32 7.51
C ARG A 135 -12.03 -2.84 8.95
N LEU A 136 -10.84 -3.06 9.48
CA LEU A 136 -10.58 -3.56 10.84
C LEU A 136 -10.73 -2.50 11.94
N THR A 137 -10.82 -1.21 11.57
CA THR A 137 -10.96 -0.11 12.53
C THR A 137 -12.29 0.61 12.36
N ARG A 138 -13.11 0.57 13.41
CA ARG A 138 -14.46 1.16 13.42
C ARG A 138 -14.92 1.48 14.84
N TRP A 139 -16.03 2.22 14.92
CA TRP A 139 -16.81 2.36 16.14
C TRP A 139 -17.62 1.09 16.36
N VAL A 140 -17.48 0.49 17.54
CA VAL A 140 -18.20 -0.73 17.95
C VAL A 140 -19.06 -0.39 19.16
N HIS A 141 -20.36 -0.67 19.08
CA HIS A 141 -21.26 -0.49 20.22
C HIS A 141 -21.10 -1.65 21.21
N GLU A 142 -21.23 -1.40 22.51
CA GLU A 142 -21.10 -2.42 23.56
C GLU A 142 -22.10 -3.60 23.42
N SER A 143 -23.25 -3.37 22.79
CA SER A 143 -24.24 -4.42 22.52
C SER A 143 -23.93 -5.27 21.28
N GLU A 144 -22.89 -4.92 20.51
CA GLU A 144 -22.54 -5.63 19.30
C GLU A 144 -21.73 -6.89 19.65
N THR A 145 -22.23 -8.06 19.27
CA THR A 145 -21.50 -9.32 19.41
C THR A 145 -20.52 -9.51 18.26
N ALA A 146 -19.44 -10.25 18.51
CA ALA A 146 -18.46 -10.56 17.48
C ALA A 146 -19.14 -11.23 16.27
N GLY A 147 -19.05 -10.58 15.10
CA GLY A 147 -19.61 -11.10 13.86
C GLY A 147 -18.89 -12.37 13.42
N ILE A 148 -19.63 -13.26 12.76
CA ILE A 148 -19.04 -14.43 12.08
C ILE A 148 -18.34 -13.91 10.82
N HIS A 149 -17.02 -14.08 10.76
CA HIS A 149 -16.23 -13.74 9.59
C HIS A 149 -16.07 -14.95 8.68
N LYS A 150 -15.97 -14.71 7.37
CA LYS A 150 -15.58 -15.77 6.43
C LYS A 150 -14.22 -16.30 6.84
N LYS A 151 -14.07 -17.63 6.83
CA LYS A 151 -12.81 -18.28 7.22
C LYS A 151 -11.72 -17.98 6.19
N GLY A 152 -10.59 -17.46 6.67
CA GLY A 152 -9.42 -17.13 5.85
C GLY A 152 -9.57 -15.84 5.05
N GLU A 153 -8.48 -15.41 4.43
CA GLU A 153 -8.38 -14.14 3.67
C GLU A 153 -9.13 -14.22 2.32
N GLY A 154 -9.43 -15.43 1.86
CA GLY A 154 -10.12 -15.67 0.60
C GLY A 154 -9.16 -15.60 -0.60
N VAL A 155 -9.71 -15.23 -1.74
CA VAL A 155 -8.99 -15.08 -3.01
C VAL A 155 -8.08 -13.87 -2.96
N SER A 156 -6.83 -14.03 -3.35
CA SER A 156 -5.84 -12.94 -3.41
C SER A 156 -5.57 -12.47 -4.84
N LEU A 157 -5.22 -11.18 -4.95
CA LEU A 157 -4.79 -10.48 -6.15
C LEU A 157 -3.57 -9.64 -5.77
N MET A 158 -2.42 -9.94 -6.37
CA MET A 158 -1.19 -9.19 -6.17
C MET A 158 -1.01 -8.21 -7.33
N ALA A 159 -0.62 -6.98 -7.01
CA ALA A 159 -0.17 -5.99 -7.96
C ALA A 159 1.29 -5.64 -7.67
N ALA A 160 2.13 -5.72 -8.70
CA ALA A 160 3.52 -5.28 -8.65
C ALA A 160 3.74 -4.26 -9.77
N ASP A 161 4.40 -3.14 -9.49
CA ASP A 161 4.63 -2.07 -10.48
C ASP A 161 5.84 -1.22 -10.10
N PHE A 162 6.28 -0.35 -11.01
CA PHE A 162 7.37 0.60 -10.77
C PHE A 162 6.85 2.03 -10.77
N VAL A 163 7.30 2.84 -9.82
CA VAL A 163 6.97 4.26 -9.70
C VAL A 163 8.21 5.13 -9.55
N SER A 164 8.24 6.28 -10.21
CA SER A 164 9.26 7.32 -10.06
C SER A 164 8.60 8.65 -9.69
N ALA A 165 9.35 9.53 -9.02
CA ALA A 165 8.91 10.89 -8.78
C ALA A 165 8.80 11.70 -10.09
N ASP A 166 9.67 11.40 -11.05
CA ASP A 166 9.77 12.09 -12.33
C ASP A 166 8.60 11.80 -13.29
N TYR A 167 8.18 10.54 -13.35
CA TYR A 167 7.23 10.06 -14.38
C TYR A 167 6.01 9.34 -13.82
N GLY A 168 5.91 9.18 -12.49
CA GLY A 168 4.87 8.36 -11.88
C GLY A 168 5.04 6.89 -12.24
N TRP A 169 3.97 6.21 -12.62
CA TRP A 169 4.00 4.78 -12.98
C TRP A 169 4.76 4.53 -14.28
N LEU A 170 5.56 3.46 -14.34
CA LEU A 170 6.33 3.12 -15.54
C LEU A 170 5.42 2.65 -16.69
N ARG A 171 5.31 3.49 -17.73
CA ARG A 171 4.45 3.31 -18.90
C ARG A 171 5.17 3.68 -20.20
N SER A 172 4.73 3.07 -21.31
CA SER A 172 5.16 3.37 -22.67
C SER A 172 4.43 4.60 -23.19
N GLY A 173 4.93 5.80 -22.89
CA GLY A 173 4.41 7.07 -23.41
C GLY A 173 3.55 7.89 -22.43
N PRO A 174 3.28 9.17 -22.76
CA PRO A 174 2.75 10.16 -21.81
C PRO A 174 1.20 10.16 -21.66
N GLU A 175 0.47 9.18 -22.19
CA GLU A 175 -1.00 9.23 -22.08
C GLU A 175 -1.50 8.75 -20.70
N PRO A 176 -2.40 9.52 -20.06
CA PRO A 176 -3.12 9.03 -18.89
C PRO A 176 -3.99 7.84 -19.33
N PRO A 177 -4.06 6.76 -18.53
CA PRO A 177 -4.79 5.57 -18.93
C PRO A 177 -6.29 5.89 -18.99
N SER A 178 -6.84 6.01 -20.19
CA SER A 178 -8.29 6.10 -20.39
C SER A 178 -8.99 4.78 -20.04
N LYS A 179 -8.24 3.66 -19.95
CA LYS A 179 -8.66 2.37 -19.40
C LYS A 179 -7.46 1.65 -18.80
N ILE A 180 -7.58 1.14 -17.57
CA ILE A 180 -6.58 0.24 -16.97
C ILE A 180 -6.74 -1.12 -17.66
N PRO A 181 -5.79 -1.57 -18.49
CA PRO A 181 -5.91 -2.90 -19.08
C PRO A 181 -5.62 -3.91 -17.98
N ILE A 182 -6.62 -4.71 -17.61
CA ILE A 182 -6.42 -5.94 -16.84
C ILE A 182 -5.82 -6.94 -17.83
N VAL A 183 -4.52 -6.85 -18.09
CA VAL A 183 -3.83 -7.84 -18.92
C VAL A 183 -3.31 -8.93 -18.00
N PRO A 184 -3.74 -10.19 -18.15
CA PRO A 184 -2.96 -11.31 -17.63
C PRO A 184 -1.58 -11.24 -18.28
N ALA A 185 -0.55 -11.77 -17.62
CA ALA A 185 0.79 -11.88 -18.19
C ALA A 185 0.80 -12.84 -19.40
N ILE A 186 0.23 -12.41 -20.54
CA ILE A 186 0.29 -13.14 -21.81
C ILE A 186 1.47 -12.54 -22.58
N GLU A 187 2.46 -13.38 -22.83
CA GLU A 187 3.63 -13.05 -23.63
C GLU A 187 3.21 -12.65 -25.06
N GLY A 188 3.77 -11.55 -25.57
CA GLY A 188 3.80 -11.26 -27.01
C GLY A 188 2.99 -10.06 -27.51
N THR A 189 2.21 -9.38 -26.68
CA THR A 189 1.67 -8.04 -27.05
C THR A 189 2.36 -6.98 -26.20
N GLY A 190 2.89 -5.95 -26.85
CA GLY A 190 3.63 -4.86 -26.20
C GLY A 190 2.76 -4.19 -25.15
N SER A 191 2.82 -4.67 -23.91
CA SER A 191 2.17 -4.03 -22.78
C SER A 191 2.82 -2.66 -22.63
N ASP A 192 2.01 -1.60 -22.76
CA ASP A 192 2.43 -0.21 -22.58
C ASP A 192 2.78 0.12 -21.12
N ASN A 193 3.06 -0.90 -20.29
CA ASN A 193 3.28 -0.76 -18.88
C ASN A 193 4.10 -1.93 -18.29
N ALA A 194 4.78 -1.63 -17.18
CA ALA A 194 5.55 -2.62 -16.43
C ALA A 194 4.73 -3.40 -15.37
N ARG A 195 3.45 -3.04 -15.17
CA ARG A 195 2.59 -3.61 -14.12
C ARG A 195 2.41 -5.11 -14.30
N VAL A 196 2.41 -5.83 -13.19
CA VAL A 196 1.95 -7.21 -13.10
C VAL A 196 0.71 -7.24 -12.21
N ILE A 197 -0.33 -7.91 -12.70
CA ILE A 197 -1.45 -8.38 -11.89
C ILE A 197 -1.33 -9.89 -11.82
N PHE A 198 -1.26 -10.43 -10.62
CA PHE A 198 -0.97 -11.84 -10.37
C PHE A 198 -2.00 -12.45 -9.41
N CYS A 199 -2.67 -13.51 -9.84
CA CYS A 199 -3.65 -14.21 -9.01
C CYS A 199 -2.96 -15.35 -8.25
N THR A 200 -2.52 -15.08 -7.02
CA THR A 200 -1.85 -16.09 -6.19
C THR A 200 -2.79 -17.23 -5.79
N GLY A 201 -2.25 -18.45 -5.69
CA GLY A 201 -2.94 -19.61 -5.11
C GLY A 201 -2.82 -20.93 -5.89
N LYS A 202 -3.15 -22.05 -5.22
CA LYS A 202 -3.22 -23.39 -5.83
C LYS A 202 -4.34 -23.40 -6.87
N GLN A 203 -4.06 -23.89 -8.08
CA GLN A 203 -4.94 -23.83 -9.27
C GLN A 203 -5.13 -22.42 -9.87
N ARG A 204 -4.17 -21.51 -9.64
CA ARG A 204 -4.10 -20.18 -10.25
C ARG A 204 -2.70 -19.95 -10.82
N ASP A 205 -2.22 -18.70 -10.82
CA ASP A 205 -0.91 -18.32 -11.36
C ASP A 205 0.26 -18.86 -10.49
N GLY A 206 -0.03 -19.40 -9.31
CA GLY A 206 0.95 -19.99 -8.42
C GLY A 206 1.48 -18.99 -7.38
N TRP A 207 2.80 -18.89 -7.29
CA TRP A 207 3.51 -17.98 -6.38
C TRP A 207 4.34 -17.01 -7.21
N PHE A 208 4.24 -15.71 -6.90
CA PHE A 208 5.07 -14.70 -7.54
C PHE A 208 6.52 -14.91 -7.10
N GLY A 209 7.38 -15.28 -8.04
CA GLY A 209 8.75 -15.67 -7.76
C GLY A 209 9.77 -14.80 -8.48
N THR A 210 11.05 -15.12 -8.25
CA THR A 210 12.18 -14.44 -8.90
C THR A 210 12.10 -14.45 -10.41
N SER A 211 11.58 -15.52 -11.03
CA SER A 211 11.38 -15.57 -12.49
C SER A 211 10.41 -14.50 -12.97
N ASP A 212 9.36 -14.24 -12.21
CA ASP A 212 8.34 -13.25 -12.57
C ASP A 212 8.86 -11.82 -12.37
N VAL A 213 9.63 -11.59 -11.28
CA VAL A 213 10.35 -10.33 -11.05
C VAL A 213 11.32 -10.03 -12.20
N VAL A 214 12.11 -11.03 -12.63
CA VAL A 214 13.03 -10.88 -13.76
C VAL A 214 12.27 -10.57 -15.06
N LYS A 215 11.17 -11.27 -15.34
CA LYS A 215 10.31 -10.98 -16.51
C LYS A 215 9.76 -9.55 -16.46
N GLN A 216 9.29 -9.12 -15.29
CA GLN A 216 8.78 -7.77 -15.08
C GLN A 216 9.88 -6.71 -15.31
N LEU A 217 11.08 -6.96 -14.77
CA LEU A 217 12.22 -6.07 -14.91
C LEU A 217 12.70 -5.96 -16.37
N LEU A 218 12.74 -7.07 -17.12
CA LEU A 218 13.08 -7.05 -18.54
C LEU A 218 12.09 -6.22 -19.36
N ARG A 219 10.80 -6.30 -19.02
CA ARG A 219 9.76 -5.46 -19.63
C ARG A 219 9.97 -3.98 -19.26
N ALA A 220 10.21 -3.67 -17.98
CA ALA A 220 10.51 -2.33 -17.52
C ALA A 220 11.73 -1.71 -18.26
N MET A 221 12.82 -2.47 -18.38
CA MET A 221 14.01 -2.05 -19.13
C MET A 221 13.72 -1.80 -20.61
N SER A 222 12.84 -2.60 -21.23
CA SER A 222 12.45 -2.42 -22.63
C SER A 222 11.68 -1.11 -22.85
N ILE A 223 10.78 -0.76 -21.91
CA ILE A 223 10.05 0.52 -21.93
C ILE A 223 11.05 1.68 -21.78
N ILE A 224 11.94 1.59 -20.80
CA ILE A 224 12.94 2.63 -20.52
C ILE A 224 13.85 2.89 -21.70
N LYS A 225 14.44 1.84 -22.31
CA LYS A 225 15.34 1.98 -23.46
C LYS A 225 14.67 2.68 -24.65
N LYS A 226 13.35 2.50 -24.80
CA LYS A 226 12.58 3.09 -25.90
C LYS A 226 12.18 4.53 -25.60
N HIS A 227 11.75 4.84 -24.38
CA HIS A 227 11.10 6.11 -24.06
C HIS A 227 12.00 7.11 -23.30
N TYR A 228 13.02 6.62 -22.58
CA TYR A 228 13.89 7.44 -21.74
C TYR A 228 15.39 7.10 -21.97
N PRO A 229 15.90 7.10 -23.22
CA PRO A 229 17.26 6.61 -23.52
C PRO A 229 18.41 7.48 -22.97
N ASN A 230 18.13 8.75 -22.65
CA ASN A 230 19.14 9.75 -22.32
C ASN A 230 19.36 9.94 -20.80
N GLU A 231 18.85 9.01 -19.99
CA GLU A 231 18.93 9.06 -18.53
C GLU A 231 19.58 7.78 -17.98
N ASP A 232 20.16 7.90 -16.80
CA ASP A 232 20.58 6.74 -16.01
C ASP A 232 19.38 6.27 -15.18
N HIS A 233 19.10 4.97 -15.17
CA HIS A 233 17.95 4.42 -14.45
C HIS A 233 18.38 3.46 -13.35
N VAL A 234 17.88 3.69 -12.14
CA VAL A 234 18.14 2.86 -10.96
C VAL A 234 16.83 2.23 -10.52
N PHE A 235 16.84 0.90 -10.34
CA PHE A 235 15.69 0.16 -9.82
C PHE A 235 15.92 -0.17 -8.35
N ILE A 236 14.96 0.18 -7.50
CA ILE A 236 14.98 -0.09 -6.07
C ILE A 236 13.93 -1.15 -5.77
N PHE A 237 14.40 -2.20 -5.11
CA PHE A 237 13.62 -3.35 -4.67
C PHE A 237 13.79 -3.51 -3.16
N ASP A 238 12.84 -4.16 -2.50
CA ASP A 238 13.02 -4.62 -1.14
C ASP A 238 13.89 -5.90 -1.10
N LYS A 239 14.33 -6.29 0.10
CA LYS A 239 15.37 -7.32 0.27
C LYS A 239 14.90 -8.76 -0.01
N ILE A 240 13.61 -9.01 -0.24
CA ILE A 240 13.10 -10.38 -0.48
C ILE A 240 13.45 -10.91 -1.88
N HIS A 241 13.96 -10.06 -2.77
CA HIS A 241 14.33 -10.43 -4.13
C HIS A 241 15.77 -10.97 -4.30
N THR A 242 16.57 -11.09 -3.23
CA THR A 242 17.96 -11.57 -3.31
C THR A 242 18.11 -13.09 -3.41
N LYS A 243 17.14 -13.78 -4.04
CA LYS A 243 17.20 -15.23 -4.21
C LYS A 243 18.34 -15.59 -5.16
N LEU A 244 19.20 -16.50 -4.73
CA LEU A 244 20.24 -17.04 -5.58
C LEU A 244 19.64 -17.88 -6.74
N PRO A 245 20.37 -18.03 -7.86
CA PRO A 245 19.97 -18.91 -8.96
C PRO A 245 19.57 -20.32 -8.48
N GLU A 246 18.69 -21.02 -9.21
CA GLU A 246 18.21 -22.36 -8.78
C GLU A 246 19.34 -23.39 -8.60
N ASN A 247 20.42 -23.20 -9.34
CA ASN A 247 21.64 -24.01 -9.31
C ASN A 247 22.69 -23.52 -8.29
N ALA A 248 22.41 -22.46 -7.53
CA ALA A 248 23.34 -21.99 -6.51
C ALA A 248 23.38 -22.95 -5.31
N PRO A 249 24.58 -23.26 -4.79
CA PRO A 249 24.73 -24.14 -3.64
C PRO A 249 24.03 -23.52 -2.42
N ASN A 250 23.03 -24.24 -1.90
CA ASN A 250 22.33 -23.83 -0.69
C ASN A 250 23.00 -24.51 0.51
N VAL A 251 23.74 -23.73 1.29
CA VAL A 251 24.49 -24.21 2.47
C VAL A 251 23.62 -25.03 3.42
N ASN A 252 22.34 -24.66 3.59
CA ASN A 252 21.41 -25.39 4.46
C ASN A 252 20.93 -26.74 3.88
N LYS A 253 21.15 -26.97 2.59
CA LYS A 253 20.85 -28.23 1.88
C LYS A 253 22.13 -28.99 1.49
N MET A 254 23.31 -28.46 1.80
CA MET A 254 24.57 -29.15 1.57
C MET A 254 24.79 -30.18 2.67
N THR A 255 25.17 -31.40 2.27
CA THR A 255 25.60 -32.42 3.22
C THR A 255 26.95 -32.02 3.81
N LEU A 256 27.12 -32.18 5.12
CA LEU A 256 28.37 -31.87 5.84
C LEU A 256 29.56 -32.78 5.47
N GLY A 257 29.38 -33.72 4.52
CA GLY A 257 30.40 -34.64 4.04
C GLY A 257 30.15 -35.10 2.60
N PRO A 258 31.13 -35.78 1.99
CA PRO A 258 31.02 -36.27 0.61
C PRO A 258 29.86 -37.26 0.48
N SER A 259 28.99 -37.08 -0.51
CA SER A 259 27.93 -38.05 -0.81
C SER A 259 28.58 -39.30 -1.40
N GLN A 260 28.48 -40.44 -0.73
CA GLN A 260 28.77 -41.72 -1.39
C GLN A 260 27.70 -41.93 -2.47
N LYS A 261 28.14 -42.01 -3.74
CA LYS A 261 27.29 -42.51 -4.81
C LYS A 261 27.02 -43.99 -4.52
N VAL A 262 25.76 -44.33 -4.31
CA VAL A 262 25.24 -45.70 -4.47
C VAL A 262 24.50 -45.74 -5.79
#